data_AF-Q9TPX1-F1
#
_entry.id   AF-Q9TPX1-F1
#
_cell.length_a   1.000
_cell.length_b   1.000
_cell.length_c   1.000
_cell.angle_alpha   90.00
_cell.angle_beta   90.00
_cell.angle_gamma   90.00
#
_symmetry.space_group_name_H-M   'P 1'
#
loop_
_entity.id
_entity.type
_entity.pdbx_description
1 polymer ?
#
loop_
_entity_poly.entity_id
_entity_poly.type
_entity_poly.pdbx_seq_one_letter_code
_entity_poly.pdbx_strand_id
1 'polypeptide(L)'
;MSITVDQDTDYAELVLSIGEITLGEKTRKSMKDSQRRKREAKTFQQAVCTLLNSGGGVAKARIKNQNYDFSRDGVGQDLENFLPHILDFPHEYLDFKQVKDYFLMFVKAWKLKQKGPGITTLKTNLYIRSISSSIELKAVNAVKFLKSRKCSKGRSDSRLSSPGTIVCNEVLNECLNLFNRDCFTCKEKFCFTKATHAEVKLTPKENILEILPQTVSSFANADGGYLFIGLDGKTQEIIGFEAEKSDLVHLESEIEKCIRQLPVTHFCEEREKIKYTCKFMEVHKPGAACSFVCALRVERFCCAVFAAEPESWHVEDSCVKRFTAEDWVKRQMDGPACFSKQDKGPLQSSRLPHSPRSCCPDNPDALQQSAGLPVISGKVISSPEALCGKLFSTQEAHEQLLWAQLDSLPKGTLVVTKRWALDLPLQDKHGVILDTLHIPQDSLLTLHGFVLGGEDLEDDSTLLRELGAELKGYYKQTAVTLKQTLANHGSYTEKIGIAIKITYLGHNKAVSLYDSSSKIHYPTKYYLTTETAKNLEKALAEILGSRESFYSLPRQNCSDHFIFAFFLSFSFLLVFLFWSWGLNPEP
;
A
#
# COMPACT_ATOMS: atom_id res chain seq x y z
N MET A 1 8.68 -14.18 14.35
CA MET A 1 8.53 -14.25 12.88
C MET A 1 8.71 -12.84 12.38
N SER A 2 9.85 -12.57 11.76
CA SER A 2 10.01 -11.41 10.89
C SER A 2 9.50 -11.80 9.51
N ILE A 3 8.75 -10.92 8.86
CA ILE A 3 8.39 -11.09 7.45
C ILE A 3 9.61 -10.69 6.63
N THR A 4 10.03 -11.54 5.69
CA THR A 4 11.18 -11.28 4.80
C THR A 4 10.73 -11.26 3.35
N VAL A 5 11.44 -10.52 2.50
CA VAL A 5 11.24 -10.59 1.05
C VAL A 5 11.89 -11.88 0.53
N ASP A 6 11.14 -12.67 -0.21
CA ASP A 6 11.62 -13.88 -0.90
C ASP A 6 12.22 -13.47 -2.24
N GLN A 7 13.55 -13.34 -2.28
CA GLN A 7 14.29 -12.97 -3.49
C GLN A 7 14.42 -14.15 -4.47
N ASP A 8 14.34 -15.39 -4.01
CA ASP A 8 14.56 -16.60 -4.81
C ASP A 8 13.36 -16.99 -5.67
N THR A 9 12.15 -16.65 -5.23
CA THR A 9 10.84 -16.88 -5.90
C THR A 9 10.89 -16.81 -7.43
N ASP A 10 10.16 -17.68 -8.13
CA ASP A 10 10.02 -17.58 -9.60
C ASP A 10 8.82 -16.71 -10.03
N TYR A 11 7.97 -16.28 -9.09
CA TYR A 11 6.86 -15.36 -9.36
C TYR A 11 7.39 -13.97 -9.73
N ALA A 12 6.80 -13.38 -10.77
CA ALA A 12 7.01 -12.00 -11.19
C ALA A 12 6.22 -11.02 -10.28
N GLU A 13 6.49 -11.10 -8.98
CA GLU A 13 5.76 -10.42 -7.90
C GLU A 13 6.73 -10.04 -6.78
N LEU A 14 6.36 -9.03 -5.98
CA LEU A 14 6.90 -8.89 -4.63
C LEU A 14 6.39 -10.05 -3.76
N VAL A 15 7.27 -10.96 -3.34
CA VAL A 15 6.87 -12.10 -2.49
C VAL A 15 7.38 -11.91 -1.06
N LEU A 16 6.48 -12.04 -0.09
CA LEU A 16 6.76 -11.96 1.34
C LEU A 16 6.66 -13.34 2.00
N SER A 17 7.76 -13.84 2.55
CA SER A 17 7.77 -15.05 3.37
C SER A 17 7.30 -14.74 4.79
N ILE A 18 6.20 -15.39 5.24
CA ILE A 18 5.63 -15.19 6.58
C ILE A 18 5.96 -16.31 7.58
N GLY A 19 6.69 -17.33 7.14
CA GLY A 19 7.05 -18.51 7.95
C GLY A 19 5.96 -19.58 8.00
N GLU A 20 5.94 -20.37 9.07
CA GLU A 20 4.92 -21.40 9.32
C GLU A 20 3.61 -20.80 9.85
N ILE A 21 2.47 -21.21 9.27
CA ILE A 21 1.14 -20.82 9.73
C ILE A 21 0.22 -22.04 9.89
N THR A 22 -0.65 -21.98 10.91
CA THR A 22 -1.70 -22.98 11.13
C THR A 22 -2.97 -22.51 10.40
N LEU A 23 -3.53 -23.33 9.52
CA LEU A 23 -4.69 -22.96 8.68
C LEU A 23 -5.90 -23.85 8.96
N GLY A 24 -7.06 -23.35 8.56
CA GLY A 24 -8.33 -24.04 8.65
C GLY A 24 -9.07 -23.75 9.95
N GLU A 25 -10.36 -23.45 9.86
CA GLU A 25 -11.12 -22.84 10.96
C GLU A 25 -11.21 -23.75 12.21
N LYS A 26 -11.47 -25.05 12.00
CA LYS A 26 -11.53 -26.04 13.09
C LYS A 26 -10.18 -26.19 13.79
N THR A 27 -9.08 -26.21 13.02
CA THR A 27 -7.71 -26.32 13.54
C THR A 27 -7.35 -25.06 14.33
N ARG A 28 -7.61 -23.86 13.79
CA ARG A 28 -7.33 -22.59 14.47
C ARG A 28 -8.14 -22.41 15.75
N LYS A 29 -9.43 -22.82 15.77
CA LYS A 29 -10.25 -22.84 17.00
C LYS A 29 -9.74 -23.82 18.06
N SER A 30 -9.11 -24.94 17.69
CA SER A 30 -8.57 -25.95 18.61
C SER A 30 -7.10 -25.76 19.01
N MET A 31 -6.45 -24.67 18.58
CA MET A 31 -5.08 -24.33 19.00
C MET A 31 -5.02 -24.08 20.52
N LYS A 32 -4.34 -24.98 21.24
CA LYS A 32 -4.05 -24.83 22.69
C LYS A 32 -3.25 -23.56 23.00
N ASP A 33 -2.33 -23.18 22.11
CA ASP A 33 -1.51 -21.97 22.26
C ASP A 33 -2.21 -20.75 21.65
N SER A 34 -2.93 -20.00 22.51
CA SER A 34 -3.62 -18.77 22.12
C SER A 34 -2.67 -17.61 21.81
N GLN A 35 -1.45 -17.59 22.36
CA GLN A 35 -0.46 -16.54 22.06
C GLN A 35 0.11 -16.73 20.65
N ARG A 36 0.44 -17.97 20.28
CA ARG A 36 0.82 -18.35 18.92
C ARG A 36 -0.30 -18.06 17.93
N ARG A 37 -1.54 -18.43 18.22
CA ARG A 37 -2.70 -18.14 17.33
C ARG A 37 -2.78 -16.64 17.00
N LYS A 38 -2.71 -15.78 18.03
CA LYS A 38 -2.69 -14.31 17.90
C LYS A 38 -1.46 -13.81 17.11
N ARG A 39 -0.28 -14.41 17.33
CA ARG A 39 0.97 -14.04 16.63
C ARG A 39 0.93 -14.39 15.14
N GLU A 40 0.43 -15.57 14.79
CA GLU A 40 0.20 -15.98 13.40
C GLU A 40 -0.81 -15.03 12.72
N ALA A 41 -1.93 -14.71 13.39
CA ALA A 41 -2.91 -13.77 12.87
C ALA A 41 -2.33 -12.37 12.65
N LYS A 42 -1.57 -11.81 13.61
CA LYS A 42 -0.90 -10.51 13.43
C LYS A 42 0.11 -10.53 12.28
N THR A 43 0.85 -11.62 12.10
CA THR A 43 1.83 -11.75 11.00
C THR A 43 1.12 -11.79 9.64
N PHE A 44 0.01 -12.52 9.54
CA PHE A 44 -0.84 -12.57 8.34
C PHE A 44 -1.41 -11.18 7.99
N GLN A 45 -1.94 -10.47 8.99
CA GLN A 45 -2.46 -9.10 8.83
C GLN A 45 -1.38 -8.11 8.38
N GLN A 46 -0.19 -8.19 8.98
CA GLN A 46 0.94 -7.36 8.61
C GLN A 46 1.38 -7.62 7.16
N ALA A 47 1.39 -8.88 6.69
CA ALA A 47 1.75 -9.21 5.31
C ALA A 47 0.76 -8.61 4.29
N VAL A 48 -0.55 -8.75 4.52
CA VAL A 48 -1.60 -8.12 3.68
C VAL A 48 -1.40 -6.60 3.63
N CYS A 49 -1.26 -5.96 4.80
CA CYS A 49 -1.07 -4.51 4.89
C CYS A 49 0.19 -4.06 4.15
N THR A 50 1.29 -4.81 4.27
CA THR A 50 2.56 -4.51 3.60
C THR A 50 2.41 -4.56 2.08
N LEU A 51 1.79 -5.61 1.55
CA LEU A 51 1.60 -5.78 0.11
C LEU A 51 0.66 -4.73 -0.49
N LEU A 52 -0.46 -4.42 0.17
CA LEU A 52 -1.40 -3.37 -0.28
C LEU A 52 -0.73 -2.00 -0.40
N ASN A 53 0.21 -1.68 0.49
CA ASN A 53 0.99 -0.44 0.47
C ASN A 53 2.22 -0.48 -0.47
N SER A 54 2.60 -1.67 -0.96
CA SER A 54 3.77 -1.88 -1.82
C SER A 54 3.38 -2.18 -3.29
N GLY A 55 2.13 -1.93 -3.66
CA GLY A 55 1.63 -2.13 -5.02
C GLY A 55 1.22 -3.57 -5.36
N GLY A 56 0.92 -4.40 -4.36
CA GLY A 56 0.52 -5.81 -4.53
C GLY A 56 1.67 -6.80 -4.34
N GLY A 57 1.40 -8.07 -4.68
CA GLY A 57 2.37 -9.17 -4.61
C GLY A 57 1.78 -10.45 -4.00
N VAL A 58 2.60 -11.26 -3.33
CA VAL A 58 2.17 -12.56 -2.75
C VAL A 58 2.71 -12.73 -1.33
N ALA A 59 1.87 -13.10 -0.36
CA ALA A 59 2.36 -13.65 0.90
C ALA A 59 2.47 -15.17 0.79
N LYS A 60 3.65 -15.71 1.09
CA LYS A 60 4.01 -17.12 1.02
C LYS A 60 4.19 -17.67 2.44
N ALA A 61 3.37 -18.65 2.79
CA ALA A 61 3.37 -19.27 4.10
C ALA A 61 3.60 -20.79 3.97
N ARG A 62 4.39 -21.38 4.87
CA ARG A 62 4.49 -22.84 4.98
C ARG A 62 3.32 -23.35 5.80
N ILE A 63 2.59 -24.32 5.27
CA ILE A 63 1.44 -24.95 5.93
C ILE A 63 1.99 -25.82 7.08
N LYS A 64 1.55 -25.54 8.31
CA LYS A 64 2.04 -26.26 9.49
C LYS A 64 1.27 -27.54 9.80
N ASN A 65 -0.07 -27.46 9.79
CA ASN A 65 -0.91 -28.58 10.21
C ASN A 65 -0.99 -29.63 9.10
N GLN A 66 -0.64 -30.87 9.47
CA GLN A 66 -0.73 -32.03 8.60
C GLN A 66 -2.15 -32.25 8.09
N ASN A 67 -2.27 -32.85 6.90
CA ASN A 67 -3.53 -33.16 6.22
C ASN A 67 -4.42 -31.95 5.89
N TYR A 68 -3.92 -30.71 6.03
CA TYR A 68 -4.64 -29.50 5.64
C TYR A 68 -4.97 -29.49 4.14
N ASP A 69 -6.24 -29.20 3.85
CA ASP A 69 -6.71 -28.95 2.49
C ASP A 69 -7.50 -27.64 2.46
N PHE A 70 -7.10 -26.70 1.61
CA PHE A 70 -7.72 -25.38 1.52
C PHE A 70 -9.20 -25.44 1.08
N SER A 71 -9.56 -26.36 0.17
CA SER A 71 -10.94 -26.49 -0.32
C SER A 71 -11.90 -27.00 0.75
N ARG A 72 -11.41 -27.83 1.68
CA ARG A 72 -12.17 -28.41 2.79
C ARG A 72 -12.15 -27.56 4.06
N ASP A 73 -11.00 -26.99 4.40
CA ASP A 73 -10.75 -26.40 5.72
C ASP A 73 -10.79 -24.86 5.74
N GLY A 74 -10.62 -24.21 4.57
CA GLY A 74 -10.53 -22.75 4.42
C GLY A 74 -9.25 -22.13 5.02
N VAL A 75 -9.19 -20.80 5.11
CA VAL A 75 -8.03 -20.10 5.71
C VAL A 75 -8.14 -20.09 7.23
N GLY A 76 -9.31 -19.69 7.74
CA GLY A 76 -9.61 -19.55 9.17
C GLY A 76 -10.07 -18.13 9.49
N GLN A 77 -11.19 -18.03 10.21
CA GLN A 77 -11.95 -16.80 10.40
C GLN A 77 -11.14 -15.72 11.16
N ASP A 78 -10.28 -16.10 12.11
CA ASP A 78 -9.41 -15.13 12.80
C ASP A 78 -8.25 -14.59 11.95
N LEU A 79 -7.98 -15.20 10.79
CA LEU A 79 -7.08 -14.66 9.77
C LEU A 79 -7.80 -13.72 8.81
N GLU A 80 -9.10 -13.93 8.54
CA GLU A 80 -9.86 -13.18 7.53
C GLU A 80 -10.68 -12.01 8.11
N ASN A 81 -11.11 -12.07 9.38
CA ASN A 81 -12.03 -11.11 10.01
C ASN A 81 -11.60 -9.64 9.94
N PHE A 82 -10.31 -9.34 9.77
CA PHE A 82 -9.82 -7.97 9.66
C PHE A 82 -10.00 -7.37 8.25
N LEU A 83 -10.19 -8.19 7.22
CA LEU A 83 -10.21 -7.76 5.84
C LEU A 83 -11.33 -6.73 5.55
N PRO A 84 -12.59 -6.92 6.02
CA PRO A 84 -13.65 -5.93 5.82
C PRO A 84 -13.43 -4.60 6.56
N HIS A 85 -12.44 -4.52 7.46
CA HIS A 85 -12.07 -3.27 8.14
C HIS A 85 -11.00 -2.46 7.38
N ILE A 86 -10.39 -3.03 6.33
CA ILE A 86 -9.35 -2.38 5.52
C ILE A 86 -9.66 -2.35 4.02
N LEU A 87 -10.60 -3.17 3.54
CA LEU A 87 -11.02 -3.28 2.14
C LEU A 87 -12.54 -3.45 2.08
N ASP A 88 -13.25 -2.65 1.28
CA ASP A 88 -14.71 -2.77 1.11
C ASP A 88 -15.10 -4.09 0.44
N PHE A 89 -14.31 -4.54 -0.55
CA PHE A 89 -14.53 -5.78 -1.30
C PHE A 89 -13.27 -6.67 -1.31
N PRO A 90 -12.94 -7.40 -0.22
CA PRO A 90 -11.68 -8.13 -0.12
C PRO A 90 -11.39 -9.11 -1.28
N HIS A 91 -12.42 -9.73 -1.84
CA HIS A 91 -12.32 -10.69 -2.95
C HIS A 91 -11.90 -10.08 -4.31
N GLU A 92 -12.07 -8.76 -4.48
CA GLU A 92 -11.56 -8.04 -5.65
C GLU A 92 -10.04 -7.90 -5.62
N TYR A 93 -9.44 -7.90 -4.43
CA TYR A 93 -8.01 -7.65 -4.20
C TYR A 93 -7.23 -8.90 -3.78
N LEU A 94 -7.91 -9.88 -3.18
CA LEU A 94 -7.28 -11.08 -2.61
C LEU A 94 -7.76 -12.36 -3.30
N ASP A 95 -6.82 -13.27 -3.53
CA ASP A 95 -7.11 -14.67 -3.86
C ASP A 95 -6.12 -15.58 -3.14
N PHE A 96 -6.52 -16.83 -2.94
CA PHE A 96 -5.77 -17.82 -2.17
C PHE A 96 -5.51 -19.07 -3.00
N LYS A 97 -4.35 -19.69 -2.82
CA LYS A 97 -3.99 -20.95 -3.50
C LYS A 97 -3.06 -21.79 -2.64
N GLN A 98 -3.38 -23.07 -2.47
CA GLN A 98 -2.47 -24.08 -1.93
C GLN A 98 -1.61 -24.64 -3.06
N VAL A 99 -0.29 -24.73 -2.84
CA VAL A 99 0.69 -25.33 -3.76
C VAL A 99 1.65 -26.18 -2.94
N LYS A 100 1.47 -27.51 -2.97
CA LYS A 100 2.20 -28.46 -2.12
C LYS A 100 2.08 -28.04 -0.64
N ASP A 101 3.19 -27.89 0.06
CA ASP A 101 3.27 -27.48 1.47
C ASP A 101 3.15 -25.96 1.69
N TYR A 102 2.87 -25.18 0.65
CA TYR A 102 2.75 -23.72 0.73
C TYR A 102 1.32 -23.24 0.53
N PHE A 103 0.94 -22.26 1.34
CA PHE A 103 -0.25 -21.45 1.14
C PHE A 103 0.18 -20.08 0.62
N LEU A 104 -0.37 -19.70 -0.53
CA LEU A 104 -0.07 -18.46 -1.24
C LEU A 104 -1.31 -17.56 -1.23
N MET A 105 -1.13 -16.34 -0.76
CA MET A 105 -2.15 -15.29 -0.80
C MET A 105 -1.70 -14.21 -1.77
N PHE A 106 -2.40 -14.07 -2.87
CA PHE A 106 -2.14 -13.09 -3.92
C PHE A 106 -2.87 -11.79 -3.59
N VAL A 107 -2.14 -10.68 -3.63
CA VAL A 107 -2.63 -9.33 -3.39
C VAL A 107 -2.50 -8.54 -4.69
N LYS A 108 -3.62 -8.22 -5.30
CA LYS A 108 -3.71 -7.49 -6.57
C LYS A 108 -3.12 -6.08 -6.44
N ALA A 109 -2.40 -5.64 -7.48
CA ALA A 109 -1.94 -4.26 -7.61
C ALA A 109 -3.12 -3.28 -7.79
N TRP A 110 -3.02 -2.09 -7.21
CA TRP A 110 -4.10 -1.08 -7.24
C TRP A 110 -3.56 0.35 -7.21
N LYS A 111 -4.38 1.32 -7.66
CA LYS A 111 -4.06 2.75 -7.50
C LYS A 111 -4.14 3.13 -6.02
N LEU A 112 -3.04 3.57 -5.41
CA LEU A 112 -3.03 4.20 -4.07
C LEU A 112 -3.91 5.48 -3.97
N LYS A 113 -4.46 5.96 -5.10
CA LYS A 113 -5.22 7.21 -5.22
C LYS A 113 -6.74 7.03 -5.37
N GLN A 114 -7.32 5.89 -4.98
CA GLN A 114 -8.78 5.76 -4.91
C GLN A 114 -9.38 6.69 -3.82
N LYS A 115 -10.72 6.81 -3.77
CA LYS A 115 -11.48 7.73 -2.88
C LYS A 115 -11.43 7.35 -1.36
N GLY A 116 -10.35 6.73 -0.91
CA GLY A 116 -10.12 6.33 0.48
C GLY A 116 -8.87 6.98 1.08
N PRO A 117 -8.42 6.50 2.26
CA PRO A 117 -7.10 6.82 2.81
C PRO A 117 -6.01 6.30 1.87
N GLY A 118 -4.98 7.09 1.59
CA GLY A 118 -3.92 6.75 0.61
C GLY A 118 -2.97 5.63 1.05
N ILE A 119 -3.09 5.14 2.29
CA ILE A 119 -2.30 4.03 2.86
C ILE A 119 -3.21 3.13 3.70
N THR A 120 -3.13 1.81 3.45
CA THR A 120 -3.74 0.76 4.27
C THR A 120 -3.08 0.70 5.64
N THR A 121 -3.89 0.65 6.69
CA THR A 121 -3.45 0.80 8.09
C THR A 121 -4.30 -0.08 9.00
N LEU A 122 -3.68 -0.98 9.79
CA LEU A 122 -4.40 -1.85 10.73
C LEU A 122 -4.86 -1.08 11.98
N LYS A 123 -3.95 -0.24 12.51
CA LYS A 123 -4.22 0.73 13.58
C LYS A 123 -3.50 2.03 13.29
N THR A 124 -4.18 3.15 13.48
CA THR A 124 -3.53 4.46 13.33
C THR A 124 -2.69 4.81 14.55
N ASN A 125 -3.03 4.26 15.72
CA ASN A 125 -2.52 4.66 17.05
C ASN A 125 -2.69 6.16 17.35
N LEU A 126 -3.56 6.84 16.60
CA LEU A 126 -3.94 8.24 16.80
C LEU A 126 -5.23 8.28 17.62
N TYR A 127 -5.12 8.61 18.90
CA TYR A 127 -6.26 8.62 19.82
C TYR A 127 -6.77 10.03 20.08
N ILE A 128 -8.08 10.17 20.33
CA ILE A 128 -8.69 11.38 20.87
C ILE A 128 -9.59 11.01 22.07
N ARG A 129 -9.77 11.92 23.03
CA ARG A 129 -10.81 11.76 24.06
C ARG A 129 -12.19 11.98 23.46
N SER A 130 -13.12 11.11 23.84
CA SER A 130 -14.54 11.23 23.50
C SER A 130 -15.37 10.74 24.69
N ILE A 131 -16.19 11.65 25.25
CA ILE A 131 -17.09 11.47 26.40
C ILE A 131 -16.36 11.06 27.69
N SER A 132 -15.86 9.84 27.77
CA SER A 132 -15.16 9.27 28.93
C SER A 132 -14.08 8.25 28.54
N SER A 133 -13.79 8.13 27.24
CA SER A 133 -12.92 7.10 26.68
C SER A 133 -11.92 7.67 25.67
N SER A 134 -10.82 6.95 25.45
CA SER A 134 -9.79 7.29 24.45
C SER A 134 -10.01 6.45 23.19
N ILE A 135 -10.58 7.05 22.14
CA ILE A 135 -11.00 6.37 20.90
C ILE A 135 -9.90 6.50 19.84
N GLU A 136 -9.56 5.38 19.19
CA GLU A 136 -8.65 5.35 18.04
C GLU A 136 -9.34 5.89 16.79
N LEU A 137 -8.77 6.94 16.18
CA LEU A 137 -9.28 7.50 14.94
C LEU A 137 -8.97 6.57 13.76
N LYS A 138 -9.99 5.92 13.21
CA LYS A 138 -9.87 5.20 11.92
C LYS A 138 -9.45 6.15 10.80
N ALA A 139 -8.75 5.63 9.80
CA ALA A 139 -7.96 6.42 8.84
C ALA A 139 -8.71 7.61 8.20
N VAL A 140 -9.97 7.44 7.77
CA VAL A 140 -10.80 8.54 7.24
C VAL A 140 -10.99 9.69 8.24
N ASN A 141 -11.24 9.38 9.52
CA ASN A 141 -11.41 10.37 10.57
C ASN A 141 -10.06 10.94 11.05
N ALA A 142 -8.99 10.14 11.02
CA ALA A 142 -7.62 10.63 11.24
C ALA A 142 -7.24 11.70 10.20
N VAL A 143 -7.50 11.47 8.90
CA VAL A 143 -7.24 12.48 7.85
C VAL A 143 -8.04 13.76 8.08
N LYS A 144 -9.32 13.68 8.48
CA LYS A 144 -10.13 14.86 8.83
C LYS A 144 -9.52 15.64 10.00
N PHE A 145 -9.09 14.95 11.05
CA PHE A 145 -8.40 15.55 12.21
C PHE A 145 -7.07 16.22 11.82
N LEU A 146 -6.24 15.55 11.03
CA LEU A 146 -4.95 16.09 10.58
C LEU A 146 -5.14 17.33 9.69
N LYS A 147 -6.16 17.33 8.82
CA LYS A 147 -6.54 18.51 8.02
C LYS A 147 -7.00 19.67 8.91
N SER A 148 -7.85 19.44 9.91
CA SER A 148 -8.28 20.52 10.82
C SER A 148 -7.12 21.08 11.65
N ARG A 149 -6.21 20.22 12.13
CA ARG A 149 -4.98 20.63 12.84
C ARG A 149 -4.03 21.46 11.96
N LYS A 150 -3.80 21.04 10.71
CA LYS A 150 -2.98 21.80 9.75
C LYS A 150 -3.59 23.16 9.40
N CYS A 151 -4.90 23.23 9.17
CA CYS A 151 -5.58 24.48 8.83
C CYS A 151 -5.70 25.46 10.01
N SER A 152 -5.87 24.97 11.23
CA SER A 152 -6.02 25.81 12.43
C SER A 152 -4.70 26.38 12.94
N LYS A 153 -3.54 25.86 12.51
CA LYS A 153 -2.20 26.20 13.05
C LYS A 153 -2.18 26.16 14.59
N GLY A 154 -2.87 25.20 15.19
CA GLY A 154 -2.98 25.06 16.66
C GLY A 154 -3.99 25.98 17.35
N ARG A 155 -4.56 27.00 16.68
CA ARG A 155 -5.64 27.82 17.24
C ARG A 155 -6.86 26.92 17.53
N SER A 156 -7.60 27.21 18.60
CA SER A 156 -8.79 26.45 18.97
C SER A 156 -9.85 26.52 17.86
N ASP A 157 -10.10 25.40 17.18
CA ASP A 157 -11.28 25.27 16.32
C ASP A 157 -12.49 25.02 17.24
N SER A 158 -13.03 26.09 17.81
CA SER A 158 -14.20 26.09 18.71
C SER A 158 -15.47 25.49 18.09
N ARG A 159 -15.40 25.13 16.80
CA ARG A 159 -16.42 24.41 16.03
C ARG A 159 -16.44 22.90 16.24
N LEU A 160 -15.40 22.30 16.85
CA LEU A 160 -15.44 20.90 17.31
C LEU A 160 -16.12 20.75 18.67
N SER A 161 -16.21 21.82 19.46
CA SER A 161 -17.20 21.94 20.51
C SER A 161 -18.58 22.03 19.86
N SER A 162 -19.30 20.91 19.79
CA SER A 162 -20.72 20.94 19.45
C SER A 162 -21.42 21.89 20.43
N PRO A 163 -22.21 22.89 19.99
CA PRO A 163 -22.75 23.94 20.87
C PRO A 163 -23.69 23.49 22.01
N GLY A 164 -23.91 22.19 22.20
CA GLY A 164 -24.64 21.60 23.32
C GLY A 164 -23.78 20.86 24.34
N THR A 165 -22.47 20.65 24.13
CA THR A 165 -21.59 20.10 25.16
C THR A 165 -21.08 21.22 26.05
N ILE A 166 -21.92 21.64 26.99
CA ILE A 166 -21.44 22.31 28.20
C ILE A 166 -20.48 21.33 28.86
N VAL A 167 -19.17 21.59 28.76
CA VAL A 167 -18.20 20.94 29.64
C VAL A 167 -18.63 21.32 31.05
N CYS A 168 -19.08 20.36 31.85
CA CYS A 168 -19.42 20.59 33.25
C CYS A 168 -18.14 21.06 33.95
N ASN A 169 -18.00 22.39 34.10
CA ASN A 169 -16.83 23.01 34.71
C ASN A 169 -16.59 22.46 36.12
N GLU A 170 -17.65 21.99 36.79
CA GLU A 170 -17.62 21.19 38.01
C GLU A 170 -16.59 20.05 37.96
N VAL A 171 -16.64 19.14 36.99
CA VAL A 171 -15.70 18.00 36.91
C VAL A 171 -14.27 18.46 36.68
N LEU A 172 -14.07 19.53 35.88
CA LEU A 172 -12.74 20.09 35.65
C LEU A 172 -12.18 20.77 36.91
N ASN A 173 -13.04 21.48 37.66
CA ASN A 173 -12.72 22.11 38.94
C ASN A 173 -12.43 21.05 40.01
N GLU A 174 -13.19 19.96 40.07
CA GLU A 174 -12.90 18.84 40.98
C GLU A 174 -11.56 18.16 40.65
N CYS A 175 -11.25 17.95 39.36
CA CYS A 175 -9.94 17.45 38.94
C CYS A 175 -8.81 18.40 39.34
N LEU A 176 -8.99 19.72 39.14
CA LEU A 176 -8.03 20.75 39.58
C LEU A 176 -7.83 20.73 41.10
N ASN A 177 -8.93 20.69 41.86
CA ASN A 177 -8.91 20.63 43.32
C ASN A 177 -8.19 19.37 43.82
N LEU A 178 -8.45 18.21 43.19
CA LEU A 178 -7.77 16.96 43.53
C LEU A 178 -6.27 17.00 43.17
N PHE A 179 -5.92 17.55 42.01
CA PHE A 179 -4.54 17.68 41.53
C PHE A 179 -3.68 18.62 42.40
N ASN A 180 -4.30 19.66 42.96
CA ASN A 180 -3.60 20.67 43.77
C ASN A 180 -3.31 20.21 45.21
N ARG A 181 -3.90 19.11 45.68
CA ARG A 181 -3.66 18.57 47.04
C ARG A 181 -2.30 17.89 47.16
N ASP A 182 -1.78 17.81 48.38
CA ASP A 182 -0.46 17.20 48.65
C ASP A 182 -0.57 15.77 49.23
N CYS A 183 -1.66 15.47 49.95
CA CYS A 183 -1.93 14.16 50.52
C CYS A 183 -3.42 13.82 50.58
N PHE A 184 -3.69 12.52 50.78
CA PHE A 184 -5.02 11.92 50.89
C PHE A 184 -5.10 10.98 52.09
N THR A 185 -6.32 10.75 52.57
CA THR A 185 -6.59 9.65 53.51
C THR A 185 -6.93 8.39 52.71
N CYS A 186 -6.46 7.22 53.13
CA CYS A 186 -6.85 5.97 52.48
C CYS A 186 -8.38 5.76 52.55
N LYS A 187 -8.99 5.38 51.43
CA LYS A 187 -10.45 5.28 51.20
C LYS A 187 -11.22 6.59 51.25
N GLU A 188 -10.53 7.73 51.21
CA GLU A 188 -11.18 9.02 50.96
C GLU A 188 -11.93 8.99 49.63
N LYS A 189 -13.11 9.63 49.57
CA LYS A 189 -13.96 9.65 48.38
C LYS A 189 -13.63 10.83 47.47
N PHE A 190 -13.70 10.63 46.16
CA PHE A 190 -13.65 11.70 45.15
C PHE A 190 -14.98 11.78 44.38
N CYS A 191 -15.39 12.98 43.99
CA CYS A 191 -16.78 13.24 43.57
C CYS A 191 -17.07 13.03 42.07
N PHE A 192 -16.05 13.00 41.21
CA PHE A 192 -16.22 12.82 39.77
C PHE A 192 -16.13 11.34 39.32
N THR A 193 -16.53 11.12 38.08
CA THR A 193 -16.32 9.85 37.34
C THR A 193 -15.48 10.12 36.08
N LYS A 194 -15.22 9.10 35.25
CA LYS A 194 -14.47 9.27 34.01
C LYS A 194 -15.20 10.22 33.06
N ALA A 195 -14.51 11.25 32.59
CA ALA A 195 -15.06 12.31 31.75
C ALA A 195 -14.07 12.68 30.64
N THR A 196 -14.43 13.64 29.78
CA THR A 196 -13.62 13.98 28.59
C THR A 196 -12.20 14.37 28.98
N HIS A 197 -12.06 15.14 30.07
CA HIS A 197 -10.80 15.64 30.62
C HIS A 197 -10.34 14.89 31.88
N ALA A 198 -10.93 13.73 32.21
CA ALA A 198 -10.63 13.00 33.45
C ALA A 198 -10.59 11.48 33.22
N GLU A 199 -9.44 10.85 33.48
CA GLU A 199 -9.26 9.40 33.44
C GLU A 199 -8.76 8.91 34.80
N VAL A 200 -9.39 7.85 35.32
CA VAL A 200 -9.09 7.27 36.63
C VAL A 200 -8.72 5.80 36.49
N LYS A 201 -7.64 5.40 37.14
CA LYS A 201 -7.07 4.04 37.12
C LYS A 201 -6.59 3.63 38.52
N LEU A 202 -6.86 2.38 38.89
CA LEU A 202 -6.16 1.69 39.98
C LEU A 202 -5.29 0.61 39.34
N THR A 203 -3.98 0.73 39.47
CA THR A 203 -3.01 -0.22 38.91
C THR A 203 -1.69 -0.17 39.70
N PRO A 204 -0.93 -1.27 39.83
CA PRO A 204 0.42 -1.27 40.40
C PRO A 204 1.39 -0.37 39.63
N LYS A 205 2.50 0.03 40.28
CA LYS A 205 3.51 0.95 39.72
C LYS A 205 4.13 0.43 38.42
N GLU A 206 4.30 -0.89 38.32
CA GLU A 206 4.92 -1.60 37.20
C GLU A 206 4.14 -1.42 35.89
N ASN A 207 2.81 -1.31 35.99
CA ASN A 207 1.90 -1.24 34.84
C ASN A 207 1.56 0.21 34.42
N ILE A 208 2.12 1.21 35.10
CA ILE A 208 1.84 2.63 34.80
C ILE A 208 2.26 2.98 33.38
N LEU A 209 3.44 2.52 32.96
CA LEU A 209 3.98 2.83 31.63
C LEU A 209 3.14 2.25 30.47
N GLU A 210 2.38 1.17 30.70
CA GLU A 210 1.54 0.55 29.66
C GLU A 210 0.33 1.43 29.27
N ILE A 211 -0.20 2.22 30.22
CA ILE A 211 -1.41 3.03 30.00
C ILE A 211 -1.11 4.44 29.50
N LEU A 212 0.10 4.96 29.74
CA LEU A 212 0.46 6.35 29.40
C LEU A 212 0.32 6.67 27.90
N PRO A 213 0.81 5.86 26.94
CA PRO A 213 0.86 6.29 25.55
C PRO A 213 -0.52 6.60 24.98
N GLN A 214 -1.51 5.72 25.21
CA GLN A 214 -2.88 5.91 24.76
C GLN A 214 -3.56 7.09 25.48
N THR A 215 -3.40 7.21 26.81
CA THR A 215 -4.06 8.26 27.58
C THR A 215 -3.47 9.64 27.27
N VAL A 216 -2.14 9.79 27.32
CA VAL A 216 -1.43 11.06 27.05
C VAL A 216 -1.69 11.52 25.62
N SER A 217 -1.54 10.66 24.61
CA SER A 217 -1.84 11.05 23.22
C SER A 217 -3.29 11.49 23.05
N SER A 218 -4.24 10.82 23.71
CA SER A 218 -5.67 11.16 23.61
C SER A 218 -6.03 12.50 24.24
N PHE A 219 -5.40 12.87 25.36
CA PHE A 219 -5.58 14.20 25.99
C PHE A 219 -4.89 15.29 25.17
N ALA A 220 -3.66 15.05 24.72
CA ALA A 220 -2.89 15.97 23.89
C ALA A 220 -3.62 16.33 22.59
N ASN A 221 -4.26 15.35 21.93
CA ASN A 221 -5.06 15.56 20.72
C ASN A 221 -6.44 16.19 20.97
N ALA A 222 -6.91 16.24 22.22
CA ALA A 222 -8.14 16.92 22.64
C ALA A 222 -7.82 18.33 23.18
N ASP A 223 -8.41 18.74 24.30
CA ASP A 223 -8.12 20.00 25.01
C ASP A 223 -7.31 19.77 26.30
N GLY A 224 -6.54 18.68 26.36
CA GLY A 224 -5.86 18.24 27.58
C GLY A 224 -6.78 17.51 28.56
N GLY A 225 -6.24 17.20 29.74
CA GLY A 225 -6.96 16.54 30.83
C GLY A 225 -6.05 15.96 31.92
N TYR A 226 -6.68 15.26 32.86
CA TYR A 226 -6.06 14.71 34.05
C TYR A 226 -6.15 13.18 34.05
N LEU A 227 -5.02 12.52 34.32
CA LEU A 227 -4.95 11.10 34.63
C LEU A 227 -4.59 10.94 36.11
N PHE A 228 -5.43 10.25 36.87
CA PHE A 228 -5.15 9.88 38.26
C PHE A 228 -4.96 8.37 38.38
N ILE A 229 -3.81 7.95 38.91
CA ILE A 229 -3.43 6.56 39.12
C ILE A 229 -3.31 6.29 40.62
N GLY A 230 -3.99 5.25 41.10
CA GLY A 230 -4.17 4.95 42.53
C GLY A 230 -5.61 5.20 43.02
N LEU A 231 -6.54 5.50 42.11
CA LEU A 231 -7.95 5.76 42.42
C LEU A 231 -8.84 4.65 41.84
N ASP A 232 -9.73 4.09 42.66
CA ASP A 232 -10.72 3.12 42.20
C ASP A 232 -11.95 3.84 41.64
N GLY A 233 -12.08 3.82 40.31
CA GLY A 233 -13.24 4.39 39.60
C GLY A 233 -14.56 3.64 39.79
N LYS A 234 -14.60 2.50 40.49
CA LYS A 234 -15.85 1.77 40.80
C LYS A 234 -16.42 2.16 42.16
N THR A 235 -15.55 2.27 43.17
CA THR A 235 -15.92 2.64 44.55
C THR A 235 -15.79 4.14 44.82
N GLN A 236 -15.19 4.88 43.88
CA GLN A 236 -14.78 6.28 44.01
C GLN A 236 -13.84 6.53 45.21
N GLU A 237 -12.95 5.57 45.50
CA GLU A 237 -12.01 5.63 46.63
C GLU A 237 -10.56 5.91 46.20
N ILE A 238 -9.86 6.71 47.00
CA ILE A 238 -8.41 6.94 46.89
C ILE A 238 -7.68 5.85 47.68
N ILE A 239 -6.94 4.97 46.98
CA ILE A 239 -6.25 3.81 47.58
C ILE A 239 -4.72 3.98 47.53
N GLY A 240 -4.23 4.61 46.46
CA GLY A 240 -2.82 4.65 46.09
C GLY A 240 -2.30 3.31 45.54
N PHE A 241 -1.09 3.35 44.97
CA PHE A 241 -0.26 2.16 44.75
C PHE A 241 0.92 2.18 45.73
N GLU A 242 1.43 1.00 46.09
CA GLU A 242 2.54 0.86 47.03
C GLU A 242 3.89 1.09 46.33
N ALA A 243 4.73 1.92 46.95
CA ALA A 243 6.05 2.30 46.42
C ALA A 243 6.93 2.91 47.53
N GLU A 244 8.24 2.88 47.35
CA GLU A 244 9.21 3.65 48.12
C GLU A 244 9.47 5.04 47.49
N LYS A 245 10.05 5.99 48.23
CA LYS A 245 10.40 7.31 47.68
C LYS A 245 11.44 7.23 46.54
N SER A 246 12.31 6.23 46.58
CA SER A 246 13.27 5.84 45.52
C SER A 246 12.56 5.43 44.23
N ASP A 247 11.50 4.62 44.33
CA ASP A 247 10.67 4.22 43.19
C ASP A 247 10.04 5.41 42.48
N LEU A 248 9.57 6.42 43.23
CA LEU A 248 8.88 7.58 42.66
C LEU A 248 9.78 8.40 41.73
N VAL A 249 11.03 8.63 42.14
CA VAL A 249 12.03 9.35 41.32
C VAL A 249 12.35 8.57 40.04
N HIS A 250 12.49 7.24 40.15
CA HIS A 250 12.71 6.39 38.97
C HIS A 250 11.49 6.37 38.03
N LEU A 251 10.29 6.26 38.60
CA LEU A 251 9.03 6.26 37.87
C LEU A 251 8.78 7.60 37.17
N GLU A 252 9.11 8.74 37.77
CA GLU A 252 9.02 10.05 37.13
C GLU A 252 9.92 10.15 35.88
N SER A 253 11.16 9.66 36.00
CA SER A 253 12.11 9.60 34.88
C SER A 253 11.62 8.68 33.75
N GLU A 254 11.02 7.53 34.06
CA GLU A 254 10.46 6.63 33.04
C GLU A 254 9.15 7.17 32.43
N ILE A 255 8.34 7.93 33.20
CA ILE A 255 7.20 8.69 32.68
C ILE A 255 7.66 9.74 31.66
N GLU A 256 8.67 10.57 31.99
CA GLU A 256 9.21 11.57 31.05
C GLU A 256 9.71 10.91 29.76
N LYS A 257 10.54 9.87 29.91
CA LYS A 257 11.09 9.10 28.80
C LYS A 257 9.99 8.50 27.93
N CYS A 258 8.94 7.93 28.51
CA CYS A 258 7.78 7.38 27.80
C CYS A 258 7.05 8.46 27.00
N ILE A 259 6.74 9.62 27.62
CA ILE A 259 6.05 10.73 26.95
C ILE A 259 6.92 11.33 25.83
N ARG A 260 8.23 11.46 26.05
CA ARG A 260 9.20 11.96 25.08
C ARG A 260 9.40 11.02 23.87
N GLN A 261 9.07 9.74 24.01
CA GLN A 261 9.15 8.73 22.95
C GLN A 261 7.86 8.60 22.12
N LEU A 262 6.78 9.30 22.48
CA LEU A 262 5.55 9.31 21.68
C LEU A 262 5.80 9.95 20.31
N PRO A 263 5.42 9.33 19.18
CA PRO A 263 5.59 9.94 17.88
C PRO A 263 4.72 11.19 17.73
N VAL A 264 5.32 12.28 17.28
CA VAL A 264 4.66 13.57 17.10
C VAL A 264 4.84 14.00 15.64
N THR A 265 3.74 14.41 15.00
CA THR A 265 3.81 15.06 13.69
C THR A 265 3.49 16.54 13.84
N HIS A 266 4.46 17.39 13.49
CA HIS A 266 4.34 18.83 13.60
C HIS A 266 3.78 19.47 12.32
N PHE A 267 2.86 20.41 12.52
CA PHE A 267 2.42 21.38 11.52
C PHE A 267 2.81 22.82 11.91
N CYS A 268 3.40 23.00 13.10
CA CYS A 268 3.98 24.25 13.59
C CYS A 268 5.49 24.29 13.35
N GLU A 269 6.04 25.50 13.24
CA GLU A 269 7.47 25.74 13.01
C GLU A 269 8.31 25.50 14.27
N GLU A 270 7.76 25.84 15.45
CA GLU A 270 8.45 25.80 16.75
C GLU A 270 8.75 24.38 17.27
N ARG A 271 8.10 23.36 16.72
CA ARG A 271 8.23 21.94 17.12
C ARG A 271 8.16 21.71 18.64
N GLU A 272 7.18 22.34 19.31
CA GLU A 272 6.97 22.25 20.76
C GLU A 272 6.93 20.80 21.29
N LYS A 273 7.44 20.57 22.50
CA LYS A 273 7.26 19.29 23.21
C LYS A 273 5.84 19.18 23.79
N ILE A 274 5.41 17.95 24.08
CA ILE A 274 4.17 17.69 24.82
C ILE A 274 4.31 18.30 26.22
N LYS A 275 3.47 19.28 26.55
CA LYS A 275 3.44 19.93 27.87
C LYS A 275 2.59 19.10 28.84
N TYR A 276 3.17 18.76 29.98
CA TYR A 276 2.48 18.05 31.06
C TYR A 276 3.09 18.40 32.42
N THR A 277 2.39 18.06 33.49
CA THR A 277 2.87 18.14 34.87
C THR A 277 2.60 16.79 35.55
N CYS A 278 3.62 16.19 36.15
CA CYS A 278 3.49 15.00 36.99
C CYS A 278 3.51 15.42 38.47
N LYS A 279 2.74 14.75 39.32
CA LYS A 279 2.78 14.91 40.78
C LYS A 279 2.54 13.55 41.45
N PHE A 280 3.34 13.24 42.47
CA PHE A 280 3.07 12.16 43.40
C PHE A 280 2.53 12.74 44.71
N MET A 281 1.47 12.13 45.24
CA MET A 281 0.78 12.58 46.46
C MET A 281 0.64 11.40 47.41
N GLU A 282 0.95 11.61 48.69
CA GLU A 282 0.97 10.53 49.68
C GLU A 282 -0.45 10.16 50.15
N VAL A 283 -0.72 8.86 50.27
CA VAL A 283 -1.99 8.30 50.77
C VAL A 283 -1.72 7.70 52.14
N HIS A 284 -2.16 8.40 53.19
CA HIS A 284 -1.95 7.95 54.56
C HIS A 284 -2.80 6.71 54.88
N LYS A 285 -2.13 5.59 55.16
CA LYS A 285 -2.72 4.33 55.61
C LYS A 285 -2.32 4.07 57.08
N PRO A 286 -3.26 3.73 57.99
CA PRO A 286 -2.91 3.34 59.36
C PRO A 286 -2.02 2.08 59.38
N GLY A 287 -0.77 2.21 59.79
CA GLY A 287 0.14 1.07 60.04
C GLY A 287 0.55 0.25 58.82
N ALA A 288 0.47 0.79 57.60
CA ALA A 288 0.82 0.07 56.37
C ALA A 288 1.96 0.74 55.58
N ALA A 289 2.42 0.10 54.50
CA ALA A 289 3.43 0.64 53.61
C ALA A 289 2.99 1.97 52.95
N CYS A 290 3.97 2.84 52.67
CA CYS A 290 3.75 4.09 51.94
C CYS A 290 3.02 3.81 50.61
N SER A 291 2.02 4.64 50.33
CA SER A 291 1.19 4.50 49.14
C SER A 291 0.97 5.85 48.50
N PHE A 292 0.92 5.88 47.17
CA PHE A 292 0.96 7.13 46.42
C PHE A 292 -0.12 7.17 45.33
N VAL A 293 -0.63 8.37 45.07
CA VAL A 293 -1.37 8.69 43.85
C VAL A 293 -0.38 9.35 42.89
N CYS A 294 -0.30 8.85 41.66
CA CYS A 294 0.39 9.54 40.56
C CYS A 294 -0.66 10.28 39.74
N ALA A 295 -0.52 11.61 39.65
CA ALA A 295 -1.39 12.45 38.84
C ALA A 295 -0.60 13.10 37.70
N LEU A 296 -1.14 13.02 36.48
CA LEU A 296 -0.62 13.69 35.32
C LEU A 296 -1.66 14.68 34.78
N ARG A 297 -1.30 15.96 34.69
CA ARG A 297 -2.03 16.97 33.93
C ARG A 297 -1.37 17.07 32.56
N VAL A 298 -2.09 16.73 31.49
CA VAL A 298 -1.63 16.83 30.10
C VAL A 298 -2.29 18.04 29.46
N GLU A 299 -1.51 18.92 28.84
CA GLU A 299 -2.06 20.09 28.15
C GLU A 299 -2.44 19.77 26.69
N ARG A 300 -3.29 20.61 26.10
CA ARG A 300 -3.61 20.53 24.67
C ARG A 300 -2.34 20.70 23.85
N PHE A 301 -2.06 19.73 22.98
CA PHE A 301 -0.98 19.86 22.01
C PHE A 301 -1.46 20.57 20.75
N CYS A 302 -0.60 21.33 20.08
CA CYS A 302 -0.97 22.13 18.92
C CYS A 302 -1.18 21.28 17.65
N CYS A 303 -0.37 20.23 17.44
CA CYS A 303 -0.37 19.40 16.24
C CYS A 303 -1.02 18.02 16.47
N ALA A 304 -0.32 16.91 16.17
CA ALA A 304 -0.82 15.55 16.36
C ALA A 304 0.18 14.67 17.13
N VAL A 305 -0.31 13.95 18.14
CA VAL A 305 0.47 13.00 18.98
C VAL A 305 -0.09 11.59 18.79
N PHE A 306 0.79 10.62 18.59
CA PHE A 306 0.43 9.20 18.45
C PHE A 306 0.85 8.42 19.72
N ALA A 307 0.11 7.37 20.05
CA ALA A 307 0.49 6.47 21.15
C ALA A 307 1.67 5.56 20.80
N ALA A 308 1.85 5.29 19.50
CA ALA A 308 2.96 4.58 18.89
C ALA A 308 2.91 4.86 17.38
N GLU A 309 3.95 4.48 16.63
CA GLU A 309 3.90 4.58 15.17
C GLU A 309 2.67 3.86 14.60
N PRO A 310 2.10 4.24 13.45
CA PRO A 310 0.98 3.51 12.87
C PRO A 310 1.31 2.02 12.66
N GLU A 311 0.34 1.13 12.86
CA GLU A 311 0.44 -0.28 12.42
C GLU A 311 0.16 -0.33 10.92
N SER A 312 1.14 0.18 10.15
CA SER A 312 1.17 0.23 8.70
C SER A 312 2.60 0.04 8.22
N TRP A 313 2.79 -0.76 7.17
CA TRP A 313 4.10 -1.18 6.66
C TRP A 313 4.14 -1.11 5.13
N HIS A 314 5.34 -1.08 4.58
CA HIS A 314 5.64 -1.18 3.14
C HIS A 314 6.98 -1.91 2.95
N VAL A 315 7.35 -2.19 1.70
CA VAL A 315 8.69 -2.68 1.35
C VAL A 315 9.54 -1.53 0.81
N GLU A 316 10.75 -1.41 1.35
CA GLU A 316 11.80 -0.49 0.92
C GLU A 316 13.15 -1.20 1.13
N ASP A 317 14.07 -1.11 0.17
CA ASP A 317 15.38 -1.78 0.20
C ASP A 317 15.33 -3.30 0.49
N SER A 318 14.40 -4.02 -0.15
CA SER A 318 14.09 -5.44 0.13
C SER A 318 13.70 -5.76 1.58
N CYS A 319 13.39 -4.75 2.40
CA CYS A 319 13.04 -4.90 3.81
C CYS A 319 11.59 -4.47 4.07
N VAL A 320 10.88 -5.17 4.97
CA VAL A 320 9.56 -4.75 5.45
C VAL A 320 9.73 -3.66 6.51
N LYS A 321 9.49 -2.39 6.14
CA LYS A 321 9.62 -1.23 7.03
C LYS A 321 8.24 -0.75 7.50
N ARG A 322 8.16 -0.29 8.75
CA ARG A 322 6.96 0.35 9.31
C ARG A 322 7.00 1.83 8.93
N PHE A 323 5.85 2.43 8.59
CA PHE A 323 5.81 3.89 8.41
C PHE A 323 6.03 4.60 9.74
N THR A 324 6.81 5.68 9.72
CA THR A 324 6.80 6.69 10.78
C THR A 324 5.48 7.45 10.75
N ALA A 325 5.08 8.07 11.86
CA ALA A 325 3.92 8.93 11.94
C ALA A 325 4.03 10.11 10.95
N GLU A 326 5.23 10.68 10.77
CA GLU A 326 5.49 11.77 9.82
C GLU A 326 5.26 11.33 8.36
N ASP A 327 5.86 10.21 7.95
CA ASP A 327 5.68 9.66 6.59
C ASP A 327 4.24 9.24 6.33
N TRP A 328 3.61 8.60 7.32
CA TRP A 328 2.21 8.18 7.24
C TRP A 328 1.29 9.39 7.07
N VAL A 329 1.45 10.44 7.89
CA VAL A 329 0.68 11.68 7.77
C VAL A 329 0.91 12.33 6.40
N LYS A 330 2.16 12.45 5.95
CA LYS A 330 2.50 13.02 4.64
C LYS A 330 1.74 12.30 3.52
N ARG A 331 1.89 10.97 3.43
CA ARG A 331 1.26 10.12 2.40
C ARG A 331 -0.27 10.13 2.45
N GLN A 332 -0.88 10.19 3.64
CA GLN A 332 -2.32 10.32 3.80
C GLN A 332 -2.85 11.71 3.38
N MET A 333 -1.99 12.73 3.39
CA MET A 333 -2.32 14.12 3.05
C MET A 333 -2.01 14.48 1.59
N ASP A 334 -1.11 13.74 0.93
CA ASP A 334 -0.73 13.88 -0.49
C ASP A 334 -1.80 13.43 -1.50
N GLY A 335 -3.02 13.12 -1.04
CA GLY A 335 -4.19 12.93 -1.92
C GLY A 335 -4.52 14.20 -2.71
N PRO A 336 -5.28 14.10 -3.83
CA PRO A 336 -5.61 15.25 -4.66
C PRO A 336 -6.23 16.38 -3.82
N ALA A 337 -5.66 17.57 -3.93
CA ALA A 337 -6.01 18.75 -3.14
C ALA A 337 -7.34 19.38 -3.57
N CYS A 338 -8.43 18.61 -3.46
CA CYS A 338 -9.77 19.16 -3.48
C CYS A 338 -9.98 20.06 -2.24
N PHE A 339 -10.70 21.17 -2.46
CA PHE A 339 -11.04 22.21 -1.48
C PHE A 339 -9.95 23.25 -1.15
N SER A 340 -9.44 23.92 -2.18
CA SER A 340 -9.06 25.34 -2.06
C SER A 340 -9.72 26.24 -3.12
N LYS A 341 -10.99 25.98 -3.46
CA LYS A 341 -11.93 27.04 -3.87
C LYS A 341 -12.56 27.66 -2.62
N GLN A 342 -11.75 28.36 -1.82
CA GLN A 342 -12.29 29.48 -1.06
C GLN A 342 -12.29 30.66 -2.03
N ASP A 343 -13.39 30.82 -2.77
CA ASP A 343 -13.65 32.01 -3.55
C ASP A 343 -13.63 33.22 -2.62
N LYS A 344 -12.53 33.99 -2.66
CA LYS A 344 -12.49 35.34 -2.13
C LYS A 344 -13.06 36.32 -3.18
N GLY A 345 -14.33 36.12 -3.53
CA GLY A 345 -15.12 37.09 -4.29
C GLY A 345 -15.82 38.05 -3.32
N PRO A 346 -15.48 39.34 -3.28
CA PRO A 346 -16.09 40.29 -2.35
C PRO A 346 -17.51 40.70 -2.76
N LEU A 347 -18.30 41.05 -1.75
CA LEU A 347 -19.64 41.62 -1.87
C LEU A 347 -19.64 42.96 -2.64
N GLN A 348 -20.35 43.01 -3.78
CA GLN A 348 -21.09 44.16 -4.35
C GLN A 348 -21.75 43.70 -5.67
N SER A 349 -23.08 43.64 -5.80
CA SER A 349 -24.04 44.76 -5.89
C SER A 349 -24.07 45.48 -7.26
N SER A 350 -24.84 44.93 -8.21
CA SER A 350 -25.65 45.75 -9.14
C SER A 350 -26.77 44.92 -9.77
N ARG A 351 -27.98 45.49 -9.81
CA ARG A 351 -29.20 44.90 -10.39
C ARG A 351 -29.20 45.04 -11.91
N LEU A 352 -29.75 44.06 -12.64
CA LEU A 352 -30.55 44.28 -13.86
C LEU A 352 -31.61 43.17 -13.97
N PRO A 353 -32.90 43.49 -14.22
CA PRO A 353 -33.99 42.50 -14.17
C PRO A 353 -34.56 42.12 -15.56
N HIS A 354 -35.25 40.97 -15.59
CA HIS A 354 -36.26 40.53 -16.58
C HIS A 354 -35.90 40.49 -18.10
N SER A 355 -35.79 39.28 -18.65
CA SER A 355 -36.64 38.84 -19.77
C SER A 355 -36.70 37.28 -19.85
N PRO A 356 -37.78 36.64 -20.35
CA PRO A 356 -37.99 35.20 -20.16
C PRO A 356 -37.78 34.32 -21.42
N ARG A 357 -37.44 33.05 -21.18
CA ARG A 357 -37.69 31.85 -22.01
C ARG A 357 -37.46 31.94 -23.53
N SER A 358 -36.36 31.36 -24.00
CA SER A 358 -36.42 30.39 -25.11
C SER A 358 -35.50 29.22 -24.83
N CYS A 359 -35.91 28.00 -25.22
CA CYS A 359 -35.13 26.80 -24.97
C CYS A 359 -33.89 26.76 -25.89
N CYS A 360 -32.72 26.47 -25.34
CA CYS A 360 -31.60 26.00 -26.15
C CYS A 360 -31.92 24.57 -26.62
N PRO A 361 -31.81 24.25 -27.93
CA PRO A 361 -31.63 22.88 -28.35
C PRO A 361 -30.20 22.46 -28.02
N ASP A 362 -30.05 21.60 -27.01
CA ASP A 362 -28.77 20.98 -26.68
C ASP A 362 -28.31 20.09 -27.84
N ASN A 363 -27.35 20.56 -28.64
CA ASN A 363 -26.52 19.68 -29.48
C ASN A 363 -25.04 19.85 -29.07
N PRO A 364 -24.50 18.96 -28.22
CA PRO A 364 -23.16 19.08 -27.67
C PRO A 364 -22.08 18.58 -28.63
N ASP A 365 -22.00 19.14 -29.84
CA ASP A 365 -21.00 18.80 -30.86
C ASP A 365 -20.54 20.05 -31.67
N ALA A 366 -20.25 21.16 -30.98
CA ALA A 366 -19.83 22.40 -31.63
C ALA A 366 -18.97 23.34 -30.76
N LEU A 367 -17.84 22.88 -30.19
CA LEU A 367 -16.76 23.79 -29.74
C LEU A 367 -15.43 23.08 -29.45
N GLN A 368 -14.63 22.87 -30.50
CA GLN A 368 -13.24 23.38 -30.60
C GLN A 368 -12.59 22.94 -31.92
N GLN A 369 -12.82 23.75 -32.96
CA GLN A 369 -11.80 23.91 -33.99
C GLN A 369 -10.70 24.79 -33.41
N SER A 370 -9.48 24.26 -33.27
CA SER A 370 -8.31 25.09 -32.96
C SER A 370 -7.07 24.62 -33.71
N ALA A 371 -6.67 25.44 -34.69
CA ALA A 371 -5.33 25.54 -35.28
C ALA A 371 -4.68 24.24 -35.79
N GLY A 372 -4.64 24.09 -37.12
CA GLY A 372 -3.75 23.12 -37.76
C GLY A 372 -2.27 23.51 -37.59
N LEU A 373 -1.42 22.51 -37.37
CA LEU A 373 0.01 22.57 -37.66
C LEU A 373 0.25 21.77 -38.95
N PRO A 374 0.99 22.31 -39.94
CA PRO A 374 1.30 21.58 -41.15
C PRO A 374 2.33 20.50 -40.84
N VAL A 375 1.90 19.25 -40.72
CA VAL A 375 2.81 18.11 -40.53
C VAL A 375 3.65 17.95 -41.79
N ILE A 376 4.92 18.29 -41.68
CA ILE A 376 5.92 18.17 -42.75
C ILE A 376 5.98 16.71 -43.19
N SER A 377 5.76 16.46 -44.48
CA SER A 377 5.82 15.12 -45.10
C SER A 377 7.27 14.63 -45.20
N GLY A 378 7.87 14.32 -44.06
CA GLY A 378 9.20 13.74 -43.93
C GLY A 378 9.18 12.25 -44.25
N LYS A 379 9.32 11.91 -45.53
CA LYS A 379 9.27 10.55 -46.08
C LYS A 379 10.44 9.68 -45.59
N VAL A 380 10.29 8.98 -44.46
CA VAL A 380 11.24 7.99 -43.95
C VAL A 380 10.50 6.71 -43.56
N ILE A 381 10.90 5.59 -44.17
CA ILE A 381 10.23 4.28 -44.08
C ILE A 381 11.18 3.32 -43.35
N SER A 382 10.66 2.50 -42.44
CA SER A 382 11.36 1.32 -41.94
C SER A 382 10.37 0.23 -41.55
N SER A 383 10.46 -0.91 -42.23
CA SER A 383 9.73 -2.16 -41.98
C SER A 383 10.30 -2.95 -40.80
N PRO A 384 9.74 -4.12 -40.43
CA PRO A 384 10.38 -5.04 -39.50
C PRO A 384 11.80 -5.44 -39.96
N GLU A 385 12.05 -5.68 -41.25
CA GLU A 385 13.42 -5.94 -41.75
C GLU A 385 14.34 -4.72 -41.62
N ALA A 386 13.81 -3.51 -41.46
CA ALA A 386 14.60 -2.31 -41.18
C ALA A 386 14.73 -1.99 -39.67
N LEU A 387 13.99 -2.68 -38.79
CA LEU A 387 14.33 -2.80 -37.36
C LEU A 387 15.39 -3.88 -37.19
N CYS A 388 15.12 -5.07 -37.70
CA CYS A 388 16.02 -6.21 -37.63
C CYS A 388 17.33 -5.88 -38.36
N GLY A 389 17.30 -5.35 -39.58
CA GLY A 389 18.48 -4.84 -40.27
C GLY A 389 19.21 -3.67 -39.58
N LYS A 390 18.60 -3.00 -38.58
CA LYS A 390 19.29 -2.03 -37.70
C LYS A 390 19.81 -2.65 -36.39
N LEU A 391 19.23 -3.74 -35.92
CA LEU A 391 19.63 -4.45 -34.69
C LEU A 391 20.64 -5.57 -34.97
N PHE A 392 20.44 -6.30 -36.05
CA PHE A 392 21.19 -7.43 -36.59
C PHE A 392 21.97 -7.06 -37.87
N SER A 393 22.34 -5.78 -38.05
CA SER A 393 23.04 -5.26 -39.24
C SER A 393 24.32 -6.02 -39.67
N THR A 394 24.80 -6.92 -38.82
CA THR A 394 26.00 -7.74 -38.98
C THR A 394 25.78 -9.26 -38.91
N GLN A 395 24.59 -9.78 -38.53
CA GLN A 395 24.44 -11.22 -38.20
C GLN A 395 23.02 -11.79 -38.49
N GLU A 396 22.83 -12.31 -39.71
CA GLU A 396 21.59 -12.92 -40.20
C GLU A 396 21.13 -14.15 -39.39
N ALA A 397 22.06 -14.96 -38.88
CA ALA A 397 21.75 -16.18 -38.10
C ALA A 397 20.95 -15.90 -36.82
N HIS A 398 21.28 -14.82 -36.10
CA HIS A 398 20.57 -14.43 -34.88
C HIS A 398 19.15 -13.93 -35.17
N GLU A 399 18.93 -13.29 -36.32
CA GLU A 399 17.58 -12.90 -36.76
C GLU A 399 16.72 -14.15 -37.06
N GLN A 400 17.26 -15.13 -37.77
CA GLN A 400 16.55 -16.40 -38.04
C GLN A 400 16.18 -17.14 -36.75
N LEU A 401 17.10 -17.20 -35.77
CA LEU A 401 16.83 -17.79 -34.45
C LEU A 401 15.77 -17.01 -33.67
N LEU A 402 15.78 -15.67 -33.72
CA LEU A 402 14.74 -14.85 -33.09
C LEU A 402 13.37 -15.14 -33.70
N TRP A 403 13.24 -15.13 -35.03
CA TRP A 403 11.97 -15.40 -35.71
C TRP A 403 11.46 -16.81 -35.39
N ALA A 404 12.32 -17.83 -35.43
CA ALA A 404 11.95 -19.19 -35.03
C ALA A 404 11.42 -19.28 -33.58
N GLN A 405 11.95 -18.47 -32.65
CA GLN A 405 11.41 -18.39 -31.28
C GLN A 405 10.05 -17.68 -31.25
N LEU A 406 9.87 -16.57 -31.97
CA LEU A 406 8.61 -15.80 -32.00
C LEU A 406 7.49 -16.55 -32.72
N ASP A 407 7.77 -17.24 -33.83
CA ASP A 407 6.82 -18.03 -34.61
C ASP A 407 6.35 -19.29 -33.85
N SER A 408 7.15 -19.79 -32.90
CA SER A 408 6.77 -20.90 -32.02
C SER A 408 5.74 -20.54 -30.95
N LEU A 409 5.42 -19.24 -30.78
CA LEU A 409 4.53 -18.78 -29.71
C LEU A 409 3.05 -19.08 -30.03
N PRO A 410 2.23 -19.40 -29.00
CA PRO A 410 0.77 -19.51 -29.15
C PRO A 410 0.12 -18.25 -29.71
N LYS A 411 -1.13 -18.37 -30.19
CA LYS A 411 -1.92 -17.22 -30.66
C LYS A 411 -2.05 -16.13 -29.58
N GLY A 412 -1.65 -14.92 -29.93
CA GLY A 412 -1.68 -13.76 -29.05
C GLY A 412 -1.16 -12.49 -29.72
N THR A 413 -1.12 -11.40 -28.97
CA THR A 413 -0.52 -10.12 -29.39
C THR A 413 0.91 -10.01 -28.87
N LEU A 414 1.84 -9.62 -29.74
CA LEU A 414 3.24 -9.38 -29.38
C LEU A 414 3.46 -7.87 -29.32
N VAL A 415 3.91 -7.37 -28.17
CA VAL A 415 4.33 -5.98 -28.00
C VAL A 415 5.84 -5.97 -27.82
N VAL A 416 6.53 -5.56 -28.87
CA VAL A 416 8.00 -5.50 -28.93
C VAL A 416 8.47 -4.10 -28.51
N THR A 417 9.45 -4.02 -27.62
CA THR A 417 10.09 -2.76 -27.21
C THR A 417 11.58 -2.94 -27.03
N LYS A 418 12.34 -1.84 -27.15
CA LYS A 418 13.76 -1.82 -26.79
C LYS A 418 13.99 -1.80 -25.28
N ARG A 419 13.02 -1.32 -24.49
CA ARG A 419 13.06 -1.27 -23.02
C ARG A 419 11.63 -1.28 -22.44
N TRP A 420 11.27 -2.26 -21.61
CA TRP A 420 10.10 -2.14 -20.72
C TRP A 420 10.41 -1.41 -19.42
N ALA A 421 11.64 -1.52 -18.92
CA ALA A 421 12.07 -0.78 -17.74
C ALA A 421 12.17 0.70 -18.08
N LEU A 422 11.16 1.47 -17.66
CA LEU A 422 10.96 2.86 -18.11
C LEU A 422 12.12 3.81 -17.77
N ASP A 423 12.92 3.50 -16.73
CA ASP A 423 14.01 4.35 -16.23
C ASP A 423 15.23 3.57 -15.66
N LEU A 424 15.40 2.27 -15.94
CA LEU A 424 16.57 1.53 -15.42
C LEU A 424 17.77 1.56 -16.38
N PRO A 425 18.97 1.98 -15.93
CA PRO A 425 20.20 1.74 -16.66
C PRO A 425 20.61 0.27 -16.50
N LEU A 426 20.24 -0.58 -17.45
CA LEU A 426 21.13 -1.65 -17.85
C LEU A 426 22.48 -0.98 -18.21
N GLN A 427 23.58 -1.40 -17.59
CA GLN A 427 24.89 -1.09 -18.18
C GLN A 427 24.90 -1.75 -19.57
N ASP A 428 25.43 -1.07 -20.59
CA ASP A 428 25.50 -1.59 -21.96
C ASP A 428 26.41 -2.84 -22.13
N LYS A 429 26.80 -3.49 -21.02
CA LYS A 429 27.67 -4.67 -20.94
C LYS A 429 27.00 -5.99 -21.30
N HIS A 430 25.67 -6.07 -21.28
CA HIS A 430 24.94 -7.29 -21.63
C HIS A 430 24.00 -7.00 -22.80
N GLY A 431 24.23 -7.69 -23.93
CA GLY A 431 23.59 -7.47 -25.23
C GLY A 431 22.11 -7.88 -25.30
N VAL A 432 21.28 -7.40 -24.38
CA VAL A 432 19.83 -7.53 -24.42
C VAL A 432 19.31 -6.69 -25.60
N ILE A 433 18.90 -7.33 -26.68
CA ILE A 433 18.44 -6.63 -27.90
C ILE A 433 16.99 -6.16 -27.74
N LEU A 434 16.17 -7.04 -27.17
CA LEU A 434 14.75 -7.07 -27.42
C LEU A 434 14.00 -7.58 -26.18
N ASP A 435 13.13 -6.73 -25.65
CA ASP A 435 12.10 -7.19 -24.74
C ASP A 435 10.77 -7.35 -25.50
N THR A 436 10.18 -8.54 -25.46
CA THR A 436 8.89 -8.83 -26.10
C THR A 436 7.87 -9.24 -25.06
N LEU A 437 6.75 -8.53 -24.97
CA LEU A 437 5.61 -8.92 -24.15
C LEU A 437 4.59 -9.66 -25.01
N HIS A 438 4.41 -10.95 -24.73
CA HIS A 438 3.41 -11.79 -25.37
C HIS A 438 2.13 -11.83 -24.54
N ILE A 439 1.04 -11.39 -25.16
CA ILE A 439 -0.35 -11.38 -24.66
C ILE A 439 -1.11 -12.55 -25.31
N PRO A 440 -1.00 -13.80 -24.80
CA PRO A 440 -1.76 -14.93 -25.33
C PRO A 440 -3.24 -14.85 -24.98
N GLN A 441 -4.06 -15.60 -25.70
CA GLN A 441 -5.42 -15.93 -25.29
C GLN A 441 -5.41 -17.10 -24.28
N ASP A 442 -6.23 -16.99 -23.24
CA ASP A 442 -6.50 -18.01 -22.21
C ASP A 442 -5.25 -18.55 -21.48
N SER A 443 -4.23 -17.71 -21.31
CA SER A 443 -2.94 -18.05 -20.69
C SER A 443 -2.30 -16.86 -19.94
N LEU A 444 -1.10 -17.04 -19.37
CA LEU A 444 -0.37 -15.96 -18.67
C LEU A 444 0.28 -14.99 -19.66
N LEU A 445 0.22 -13.69 -19.32
CA LEU A 445 1.07 -12.67 -19.94
C LEU A 445 2.53 -13.11 -19.79
N THR A 446 3.31 -13.14 -20.88
CA THR A 446 4.70 -13.62 -20.84
C THR A 446 5.65 -12.54 -21.29
N LEU A 447 6.60 -12.18 -20.43
CA LEU A 447 7.68 -11.25 -20.71
C LEU A 447 8.90 -12.04 -21.18
N HIS A 448 9.24 -11.89 -22.46
CA HIS A 448 10.40 -12.50 -23.10
C HIS A 448 11.56 -11.51 -23.15
N GLY A 449 12.75 -11.96 -22.77
CA GLY A 449 14.01 -11.27 -22.98
C GLY A 449 14.91 -12.06 -23.94
N PHE A 450 15.38 -11.41 -25.00
CA PHE A 450 16.32 -12.00 -25.96
C PHE A 450 17.68 -11.31 -25.88
N VAL A 451 18.74 -12.11 -25.67
CA VAL A 451 20.13 -11.66 -25.48
C VAL A 451 20.97 -12.19 -26.62
N LEU A 452 21.79 -11.35 -27.27
CA LEU A 452 22.80 -11.82 -28.21
C LEU A 452 23.94 -12.53 -27.51
N GLY A 453 24.39 -13.61 -28.13
CA GLY A 453 25.64 -14.25 -27.83
C GLY A 453 26.84 -13.65 -28.55
N GLY A 454 27.98 -13.70 -27.87
CA GLY A 454 29.28 -13.82 -28.53
C GLY A 454 29.67 -15.29 -28.63
N GLU A 455 30.61 -15.62 -29.52
CA GLU A 455 31.09 -16.99 -29.74
C GLU A 455 31.59 -17.64 -28.44
N ASP A 456 32.29 -16.87 -27.59
CA ASP A 456 32.91 -17.32 -26.34
C ASP A 456 31.91 -17.82 -25.26
N LEU A 457 30.66 -17.36 -25.31
CA LEU A 457 29.68 -17.57 -24.24
C LEU A 457 28.73 -18.76 -24.48
N GLU A 458 28.63 -19.29 -25.70
CA GLU A 458 27.61 -20.29 -26.06
C GLU A 458 27.81 -21.66 -25.36
N ASP A 459 29.06 -22.00 -25.02
CA ASP A 459 29.42 -23.27 -24.39
C ASP A 459 29.81 -23.14 -22.89
N ASP A 460 29.95 -21.92 -22.35
CA ASP A 460 30.18 -21.71 -20.91
C ASP A 460 28.87 -21.73 -20.11
N SER A 461 28.47 -22.94 -19.70
CA SER A 461 27.31 -23.18 -18.84
C SER A 461 27.33 -22.47 -17.47
N THR A 462 28.48 -21.97 -17.01
CA THR A 462 28.59 -21.20 -15.76
C THR A 462 28.29 -19.73 -16.01
N LEU A 463 28.90 -19.11 -17.02
CA LEU A 463 28.61 -17.74 -17.39
C LEU A 463 27.16 -17.55 -17.86
N LEU A 464 26.62 -18.50 -18.63
CA LEU A 464 25.20 -18.47 -19.03
C LEU A 464 24.24 -18.57 -17.82
N ARG A 465 24.61 -19.31 -16.77
CA ARG A 465 23.84 -19.42 -15.52
C ARG A 465 23.89 -18.12 -14.70
N GLU A 466 25.06 -17.47 -14.64
CA GLU A 466 25.24 -16.20 -13.95
C GLU A 466 24.47 -15.07 -14.65
N LEU A 467 24.60 -14.98 -15.98
CA LEU A 467 23.81 -14.08 -16.84
C LEU A 467 22.30 -14.31 -16.67
N GLY A 468 21.86 -15.57 -16.65
CA GLY A 468 20.46 -15.92 -16.40
C GLY A 468 19.95 -15.49 -15.03
N ALA A 469 20.79 -15.55 -13.99
CA ALA A 469 20.46 -15.12 -12.64
C ALA A 469 20.37 -13.58 -12.51
N GLU A 470 21.30 -12.84 -13.13
CA GLU A 470 21.27 -11.37 -13.19
C GLU A 470 20.00 -10.90 -13.92
N LEU A 471 19.75 -11.43 -15.12
CA LEU A 471 18.59 -11.05 -15.92
C LEU A 471 17.27 -11.49 -15.28
N LYS A 472 17.22 -12.60 -14.52
CA LYS A 472 16.05 -12.96 -13.69
C LYS A 472 15.68 -11.83 -12.72
N GLY A 473 16.68 -11.14 -12.13
CA GLY A 473 16.46 -9.96 -11.28
C GLY A 473 15.85 -8.79 -12.05
N TYR A 474 16.46 -8.43 -13.19
CA TYR A 474 15.98 -7.34 -14.06
C TYR A 474 14.54 -7.57 -14.56
N TYR A 475 14.23 -8.75 -15.10
CA TYR A 475 12.90 -9.02 -15.66
C TYR A 475 11.81 -9.13 -14.59
N LYS A 476 12.13 -9.57 -13.36
CA LYS A 476 11.21 -9.48 -12.22
C LYS A 476 10.84 -8.03 -11.90
N GLN A 477 11.83 -7.15 -11.78
CA GLN A 477 11.59 -5.74 -11.47
C GLN A 477 10.78 -5.07 -12.59
N THR A 478 11.13 -5.36 -13.84
CA THR A 478 10.42 -4.90 -15.04
C THR A 478 8.95 -5.34 -15.02
N ALA A 479 8.64 -6.59 -14.69
CA ALA A 479 7.27 -7.11 -14.60
C ALA A 479 6.45 -6.46 -13.46
N VAL A 480 7.08 -6.18 -12.31
CA VAL A 480 6.44 -5.45 -11.19
C VAL A 480 6.15 -4.00 -11.60
N THR A 481 7.11 -3.31 -12.20
CA THR A 481 6.94 -1.93 -12.71
C THR A 481 5.86 -1.86 -13.80
N LEU A 482 5.79 -2.85 -14.70
CA LEU A 482 4.74 -2.94 -15.71
C LEU A 482 3.34 -3.05 -15.09
N LYS A 483 3.15 -3.95 -14.11
CA LYS A 483 1.87 -4.09 -13.38
C LYS A 483 1.46 -2.80 -12.66
N GLN A 484 2.40 -2.14 -11.99
CA GLN A 484 2.14 -0.87 -11.32
C GLN A 484 1.78 0.23 -12.32
N THR A 485 2.41 0.24 -13.51
CA THR A 485 2.11 1.22 -14.57
C THR A 485 0.74 0.96 -15.20
N LEU A 486 0.39 -0.30 -15.46
CA LEU A 486 -0.94 -0.73 -15.89
C LEU A 486 -2.02 -0.31 -14.89
N ALA A 487 -1.81 -0.59 -13.61
CA ALA A 487 -2.74 -0.21 -12.55
C ALA A 487 -2.88 1.30 -12.39
N ASN A 488 -1.78 2.08 -12.48
CA ASN A 488 -1.77 3.52 -12.22
C ASN A 488 -2.15 4.41 -13.42
N HIS A 489 -1.67 4.06 -14.62
CA HIS A 489 -1.73 4.91 -15.82
C HIS A 489 -2.64 4.34 -16.91
N GLY A 490 -2.57 3.04 -17.22
CA GLY A 490 -3.37 2.41 -18.27
C GLY A 490 -4.79 2.01 -17.88
N SER A 491 -5.27 2.51 -16.73
CA SER A 491 -6.61 2.23 -16.20
C SER A 491 -6.98 0.73 -16.08
N TYR A 492 -6.01 -0.18 -16.09
CA TYR A 492 -6.23 -1.62 -16.10
C TYR A 492 -6.65 -2.11 -14.72
N THR A 493 -7.87 -2.64 -14.62
CA THR A 493 -8.47 -3.07 -13.36
C THR A 493 -8.38 -4.57 -13.10
N GLU A 494 -7.90 -5.38 -14.04
CA GLU A 494 -7.98 -6.83 -13.93
C GLU A 494 -6.78 -7.46 -13.23
N LYS A 495 -6.93 -8.71 -12.80
CA LYS A 495 -5.86 -9.49 -12.18
C LYS A 495 -5.01 -10.11 -13.28
N ILE A 496 -3.68 -9.99 -13.18
CA ILE A 496 -2.77 -10.45 -14.23
C ILE A 496 -1.52 -11.10 -13.66
N GLY A 497 -1.27 -12.35 -14.04
CA GLY A 497 -0.04 -13.07 -13.74
C GLY A 497 0.96 -12.90 -14.88
N ILE A 498 2.24 -12.78 -14.54
CA ILE A 498 3.32 -12.65 -15.53
C ILE A 498 4.27 -13.85 -15.41
N ALA A 499 4.49 -14.55 -16.52
CA ALA A 499 5.61 -15.46 -16.71
C ALA A 499 6.80 -14.69 -17.31
N ILE A 500 8.02 -15.14 -17.01
CA ILE A 500 9.26 -14.56 -17.53
C ILE A 500 10.01 -15.68 -18.25
N LYS A 501 10.47 -15.38 -19.47
CA LYS A 501 11.33 -16.26 -20.27
C LYS A 501 12.54 -15.48 -20.78
N ILE A 502 13.72 -16.03 -20.62
CA ILE A 502 14.99 -15.40 -20.99
C ILE A 502 15.72 -16.37 -21.90
N THR A 503 15.94 -15.97 -23.15
CA THR A 503 16.57 -16.79 -24.18
C THR A 503 17.83 -16.11 -24.67
N TYR A 504 18.93 -16.83 -24.61
CA TYR A 504 20.20 -16.49 -25.24
C TYR A 504 20.18 -16.97 -26.68
N LEU A 505 20.45 -16.07 -27.63
CA LEU A 505 20.58 -16.37 -29.04
C LEU A 505 22.09 -16.50 -29.34
N GLY A 506 22.59 -17.74 -29.34
CA GLY A 506 23.94 -18.05 -29.82
C GLY A 506 24.00 -18.09 -31.34
N HIS A 507 25.18 -18.40 -31.89
CA HIS A 507 25.41 -18.41 -33.34
C HIS A 507 24.52 -19.46 -34.05
N ASN A 508 24.36 -20.64 -33.44
CA ASN A 508 23.65 -21.77 -34.05
C ASN A 508 22.45 -22.29 -33.24
N LYS A 509 22.29 -21.87 -31.98
CA LYS A 509 21.25 -22.39 -31.08
C LYS A 509 20.68 -21.32 -30.15
N ALA A 510 19.37 -21.41 -29.91
CA ALA A 510 18.70 -20.66 -28.85
C ALA A 510 18.77 -21.46 -27.53
N VAL A 511 19.30 -20.86 -26.47
CA VAL A 511 19.44 -21.48 -25.14
C VAL A 511 18.51 -20.78 -24.15
N SER A 512 17.63 -21.53 -23.50
CA SER A 512 16.79 -20.99 -22.41
C SER A 512 17.64 -20.79 -21.16
N LEU A 513 17.91 -19.54 -20.80
CA LEU A 513 18.61 -19.18 -19.55
C LEU A 513 17.67 -19.30 -18.35
N TYR A 514 16.39 -18.96 -18.55
CA TYR A 514 15.38 -19.00 -17.50
C TYR A 514 13.97 -19.07 -18.08
N ASP A 515 13.14 -19.95 -17.52
CA ASP A 515 11.70 -20.01 -17.75
C ASP A 515 11.01 -20.16 -16.38
N SER A 516 10.01 -19.32 -16.10
CA SER A 516 9.18 -19.44 -14.90
C SER A 516 7.82 -20.09 -15.12
N SER A 517 7.37 -20.30 -16.36
CA SER A 517 6.02 -20.80 -16.69
C SER A 517 5.68 -22.16 -16.05
N SER A 518 6.66 -23.05 -15.90
CA SER A 518 6.48 -24.37 -15.26
C SER A 518 6.63 -24.35 -13.74
N LYS A 519 7.14 -23.25 -13.17
CA LYS A 519 7.47 -23.10 -11.74
C LYS A 519 6.42 -22.29 -10.97
N ILE A 520 5.65 -21.46 -11.67
CA ILE A 520 4.64 -20.57 -11.09
C ILE A 520 3.23 -21.12 -11.31
N HIS A 521 2.40 -20.98 -10.28
CA HIS A 521 0.99 -21.35 -10.36
C HIS A 521 0.14 -20.21 -9.78
N TYR A 522 -0.43 -19.41 -10.66
CA TYR A 522 -1.35 -18.34 -10.27
C TYR A 522 -2.77 -18.87 -9.97
N PRO A 523 -3.63 -18.13 -9.26
CA PRO A 523 -5.07 -18.36 -9.24
C PRO A 523 -5.68 -18.15 -10.64
N THR A 524 -6.77 -18.85 -10.98
CA THR A 524 -7.34 -18.86 -12.34
C THR A 524 -7.66 -17.45 -12.88
N LYS A 525 -8.06 -16.51 -12.01
CA LYS A 525 -8.39 -15.12 -12.38
C LYS A 525 -7.21 -14.27 -12.87
N TYR A 526 -5.97 -14.78 -12.81
CA TYR A 526 -4.75 -14.09 -13.27
C TYR A 526 -4.33 -14.53 -14.68
N TYR A 527 -4.98 -15.54 -15.25
CA TYR A 527 -4.79 -15.97 -16.63
C TYR A 527 -5.70 -15.10 -17.51
N LEU A 528 -5.17 -14.61 -18.63
CA LEU A 528 -5.87 -13.68 -19.50
C LEU A 528 -6.99 -14.39 -20.27
N THR A 529 -8.24 -14.05 -20.01
CA THR A 529 -9.33 -14.36 -20.95
C THR A 529 -9.23 -13.46 -22.19
N THR A 530 -9.87 -13.86 -23.29
CA THR A 530 -10.03 -13.03 -24.51
C THR A 530 -10.51 -11.59 -24.23
N GLU A 531 -11.35 -11.36 -23.21
CA GLU A 531 -11.80 -10.02 -22.81
C GLU A 531 -10.70 -9.25 -22.08
N THR A 532 -10.09 -9.87 -21.06
CA THR A 532 -9.02 -9.22 -20.27
C THR A 532 -7.76 -8.94 -21.10
N ALA A 533 -7.49 -9.73 -22.15
CA ALA A 533 -6.44 -9.48 -23.13
C ALA A 533 -6.72 -8.20 -23.95
N LYS A 534 -7.94 -8.01 -24.45
CA LYS A 534 -8.34 -6.76 -25.14
C LYS A 534 -8.28 -5.54 -24.22
N ASN A 535 -8.70 -5.71 -22.96
CA ASN A 535 -8.59 -4.64 -21.96
C ASN A 535 -7.12 -4.31 -21.64
N LEU A 536 -6.22 -5.30 -21.67
CA LEU A 536 -4.78 -5.09 -21.51
C LEU A 536 -4.17 -4.39 -22.72
N GLU A 537 -4.52 -4.79 -23.94
CA GLU A 537 -4.11 -4.11 -25.17
C GLU A 537 -4.51 -2.63 -25.16
N LYS A 538 -5.74 -2.33 -24.74
CA LYS A 538 -6.23 -0.96 -24.56
C LYS A 538 -5.49 -0.19 -23.44
N ALA A 539 -5.15 -0.85 -22.34
CA ALA A 539 -4.37 -0.24 -21.26
C ALA A 539 -2.93 0.09 -21.67
N LEU A 540 -2.29 -0.83 -22.41
CA LEU A 540 -0.97 -0.62 -23.01
C LEU A 540 -1.03 0.50 -24.06
N ALA A 541 -2.09 0.54 -24.87
CA ALA A 541 -2.36 1.63 -25.81
C ALA A 541 -2.47 3.00 -25.14
N GLU A 542 -3.14 3.10 -23.97
CA GLU A 542 -3.24 4.34 -23.20
C GLU A 542 -1.87 4.78 -22.66
N ILE A 543 -1.10 3.85 -22.07
CA ILE A 543 0.25 4.13 -21.51
C ILE A 543 1.22 4.55 -22.61
N LEU A 544 1.31 3.78 -23.69
CA LEU A 544 2.24 4.01 -24.79
C LEU A 544 1.78 5.20 -25.65
N GLY A 545 0.47 5.38 -25.85
CA GLY A 545 -0.10 6.48 -26.64
C GLY A 545 -0.07 7.84 -25.97
N SER A 546 0.03 7.89 -24.64
CA SER A 546 0.37 9.13 -23.93
C SER A 546 1.79 9.65 -24.24
N ARG A 547 2.64 8.86 -24.91
CA ARG A 547 4.01 9.20 -25.35
C ARG A 547 4.09 9.40 -26.87
N GLU A 548 3.41 10.42 -27.39
CA GLU A 548 3.46 10.96 -28.77
C GLU A 548 3.37 9.97 -29.98
N SER A 549 3.22 8.67 -29.78
CA SER A 549 3.25 7.65 -30.84
C SER A 549 2.55 6.35 -30.43
N PHE A 550 1.26 6.22 -30.77
CA PHE A 550 0.61 4.91 -30.69
C PHE A 550 -0.62 4.80 -31.59
N TYR A 551 -0.75 3.64 -32.23
CA TYR A 551 -1.96 3.19 -32.92
C TYR A 551 -2.13 1.67 -32.72
N SER A 552 -3.37 1.22 -32.48
CA SER A 552 -3.75 -0.19 -32.34
C SER A 552 -4.72 -0.60 -33.44
N LEU A 553 -4.38 -1.62 -34.25
CA LEU A 553 -5.27 -2.16 -35.27
C LEU A 553 -5.21 -3.70 -35.34
N PRO A 554 -6.34 -4.36 -35.64
CA PRO A 554 -6.42 -5.82 -35.74
C PRO A 554 -5.76 -6.29 -37.04
N ARG A 555 -4.88 -7.28 -36.90
CA ARG A 555 -4.06 -7.81 -38.00
C ARG A 555 -4.79 -8.96 -38.74
N GLN A 556 -4.37 -9.31 -39.96
CA GLN A 556 -5.05 -10.32 -40.82
C GLN A 556 -4.03 -11.08 -41.71
N ASN A 557 -4.49 -12.11 -42.44
CA ASN A 557 -3.72 -13.23 -43.02
C ASN A 557 -2.37 -12.91 -43.68
N CYS A 558 -1.39 -13.79 -43.46
CA CYS A 558 -0.13 -13.84 -44.20
C CYS A 558 -0.03 -15.09 -45.07
N SER A 559 -0.35 -14.93 -46.35
CA SER A 559 0.35 -15.57 -47.47
C SER A 559 0.09 -14.71 -48.69
N ASP A 560 1.17 -14.17 -49.27
CA ASP A 560 1.22 -13.26 -50.43
C ASP A 560 0.73 -11.80 -50.22
N HIS A 561 1.61 -10.87 -50.63
CA HIS A 561 1.43 -9.41 -50.70
C HIS A 561 1.20 -8.64 -49.39
N PHE A 562 2.32 -8.24 -48.77
CA PHE A 562 2.38 -7.23 -47.71
C PHE A 562 1.74 -5.88 -48.11
N ILE A 563 0.65 -5.49 -47.44
CA ILE A 563 0.13 -4.11 -47.46
C ILE A 563 0.01 -3.61 -46.01
N PHE A 564 1.03 -2.88 -45.56
CA PHE A 564 1.12 -2.32 -44.21
C PHE A 564 0.35 -1.01 -44.07
N ALA A 565 -0.39 -0.84 -42.97
CA ALA A 565 -0.92 0.45 -42.53
C ALA A 565 0.04 1.09 -41.50
N PHE A 566 0.59 2.26 -41.83
CA PHE A 566 1.64 2.96 -41.08
C PHE A 566 1.12 4.23 -40.40
N PHE A 567 1.45 4.43 -39.12
CA PHE A 567 1.68 5.77 -38.53
C PHE A 567 2.66 5.65 -37.34
N LEU A 568 3.68 6.51 -37.28
CA LEU A 568 4.75 6.48 -36.27
C LEU A 568 5.18 7.88 -35.85
N SER A 569 5.63 7.98 -34.60
CA SER A 569 6.51 9.05 -34.12
C SER A 569 7.65 8.41 -33.29
N PHE A 570 8.62 9.21 -32.87
CA PHE A 570 9.93 8.74 -32.42
C PHE A 570 9.89 8.13 -31.00
N SER A 571 9.94 6.79 -30.89
CA SER A 571 10.85 6.04 -29.99
C SER A 571 10.62 4.52 -29.97
N PHE A 572 9.43 4.04 -30.37
CA PHE A 572 9.07 2.61 -30.34
C PHE A 572 8.30 2.23 -31.61
N LEU A 573 8.36 0.95 -32.03
CA LEU A 573 7.72 0.47 -33.25
C LEU A 573 7.14 -0.93 -33.03
N LEU A 574 5.81 -1.06 -33.08
CA LEU A 574 5.10 -2.33 -32.87
C LEU A 574 5.00 -3.17 -34.17
N VAL A 575 4.98 -4.49 -34.00
CA VAL A 575 4.77 -5.47 -35.09
C VAL A 575 3.45 -6.22 -34.88
N PHE A 576 2.67 -6.31 -35.96
CA PHE A 576 1.29 -6.78 -35.97
C PHE A 576 1.14 -7.90 -37.04
N LEU A 577 0.81 -9.13 -36.63
CA LEU A 577 0.54 -10.31 -37.49
C LEU A 577 -0.63 -11.16 -36.91
N PHE A 578 -1.59 -11.60 -37.73
CA PHE A 578 -2.77 -12.37 -37.29
C PHE A 578 -3.39 -13.17 -38.46
N TRP A 579 -4.52 -13.81 -38.21
CA TRP A 579 -5.23 -14.70 -39.12
C TRP A 579 -6.75 -14.53 -38.99
N SER A 580 -7.48 -14.67 -40.10
CA SER A 580 -8.94 -14.86 -40.16
C SER A 580 -9.31 -15.69 -41.39
N TRP A 581 -10.11 -16.74 -41.18
CA TRP A 581 -10.45 -17.72 -42.22
C TRP A 581 -11.29 -17.13 -43.35
N GLY A 582 -10.90 -17.44 -44.59
CA GLY A 582 -11.74 -17.32 -45.79
C GLY A 582 -12.18 -18.71 -46.24
N LEU A 583 -13.45 -18.86 -46.65
CA LEU A 583 -14.07 -20.13 -46.98
C LEU A 583 -13.39 -20.85 -48.17
N ASN A 584 -13.35 -22.18 -48.11
CA ASN A 584 -13.22 -23.04 -49.30
C ASN A 584 -14.42 -22.81 -50.23
N PRO A 585 -14.22 -22.46 -51.52
CA PRO A 585 -15.14 -22.80 -52.57
C PRO A 585 -14.78 -24.19 -53.12
N GLU A 586 -15.61 -25.19 -52.83
CA GLU A 586 -15.77 -26.36 -53.71
C GLU A 586 -16.29 -25.90 -55.10
N PRO A 587 -16.02 -26.61 -56.20
CA PRO A 587 -16.27 -28.06 -56.33
C PRO A 587 -15.06 -28.95 -56.68
#